data_AF-A0A5C8B0I9-F1
#
_entry.id   AF-A0A5C8B0I9-F1
#
_cell.length_a   1.000
_cell.length_b   1.000
_cell.length_c   1.000
_cell.angle_alpha   90.00
_cell.angle_beta   90.00
_cell.angle_gamma   90.00
#
_symmetry.space_group_name_H-M   'P 1'
#
loop_
_entity.id
_entity.type
_entity.pdbx_description
1 polymer ?
#
loop_
_entity_poly.entity_id
_entity_poly.type
_entity_poly.pdbx_seq_one_letter_code
_entity_poly.pdbx_strand_id
1 'polypeptide(L)'
;MHLKEFNIYQQEVINNSLSDGLDPSSFAKPHINQFKMQVAAHALQQGINLAPYLENFDFIELNEIRLAIKSNLNIEEIAIRGLSSDEMHTRRLKMLKISKVESKIEAA
;
A
#
# COMPACT_ATOMS: atom_id res chain seq x y z
N MET A 1 7.46 -16.82 12.67
CA MET A 1 6.38 -17.02 11.68
C MET A 1 6.19 -18.52 11.46
N HIS A 2 4.96 -19.04 11.52
CA HIS A 2 4.66 -20.46 11.28
C HIS A 2 3.92 -20.61 9.94
N LEU A 3 4.62 -21.04 8.88
CA LEU A 3 4.08 -21.09 7.51
C LEU A 3 2.83 -21.97 7.33
N LYS A 4 2.62 -22.96 8.22
CA LYS A 4 1.48 -23.87 8.19
C LYS A 4 0.11 -23.19 8.32
N GLU A 5 0.07 -21.97 8.85
CA GLU A 5 -1.16 -21.18 9.01
C GLU A 5 -1.53 -20.41 7.74
N PHE A 6 -0.63 -20.35 6.77
CA PHE A 6 -0.79 -19.64 5.51
C PHE A 6 -1.18 -20.61 4.40
N ASN A 7 -2.12 -20.20 3.54
CA ASN A 7 -2.42 -20.94 2.33
C ASN A 7 -1.27 -20.84 1.30
N ILE A 8 -1.34 -21.66 0.24
CA ILE A 8 -0.27 -21.74 -0.77
C ILE A 8 0.07 -20.38 -1.41
N TYR A 9 -0.93 -19.53 -1.64
CA TYR A 9 -0.74 -18.22 -2.26
C TYR A 9 -0.10 -17.22 -1.30
N GLN A 10 -0.46 -17.27 -0.02
CA GLN A 10 0.20 -16.45 1.00
C GLN A 10 1.66 -16.89 1.20
N GLN A 11 1.92 -18.21 1.21
CA GLN A 11 3.27 -18.76 1.29
C GLN A 11 4.14 -18.34 0.10
N GLU A 12 3.58 -18.31 -1.12
CA GLU A 12 4.27 -17.81 -2.30
C GLU A 12 4.75 -16.36 -2.11
N VAL A 13 3.87 -15.46 -1.65
CA VAL A 13 4.22 -14.06 -1.39
C VAL A 13 5.31 -13.95 -0.32
N ILE A 14 5.19 -14.74 0.75
CA ILE A 14 6.18 -14.79 1.83
C ILE A 14 7.55 -15.23 1.31
N ASN A 15 7.59 -16.34 0.57
CA ASN A 15 8.83 -16.92 0.05
C ASN A 15 9.49 -15.99 -0.98
N ASN A 16 8.71 -15.36 -1.86
CA ASN A 16 9.21 -14.36 -2.81
C ASN A 16 9.81 -13.16 -2.07
N SER A 17 9.12 -12.65 -1.05
CA SER A 17 9.61 -11.52 -0.26
C SER A 17 10.92 -11.85 0.46
N LEU A 18 11.03 -13.03 1.06
CA LEU A 18 12.27 -13.51 1.67
C LEU A 18 13.41 -13.66 0.65
N SER A 19 13.10 -14.13 -0.55
CA SER A 19 14.08 -14.27 -1.65
C SER A 19 14.57 -12.91 -2.14
N ASP A 20 13.72 -11.90 -2.10
CA ASP A 20 14.04 -10.50 -2.39
C ASP A 20 14.74 -9.77 -1.21
N GLY A 21 15.01 -10.47 -0.10
CA GLY A 21 15.66 -9.89 1.09
C GLY A 21 14.74 -8.98 1.92
N LEU A 22 13.42 -9.06 1.72
CA LEU A 22 12.43 -8.31 2.48
C LEU A 22 11.99 -9.11 3.70
N ASP A 23 11.75 -8.42 4.82
CA ASP A 23 11.11 -9.02 5.98
C ASP A 23 9.58 -9.01 5.84
N PRO A 24 8.93 -10.18 5.68
CA PRO A 24 7.49 -10.25 5.52
C PRO A 24 6.72 -10.00 6.83
N SER A 25 7.37 -9.93 7.99
CA SER A 25 6.73 -9.87 9.31
C SER A 25 5.71 -8.73 9.46
N SER A 26 5.91 -7.63 8.73
CA SER A 26 5.03 -6.46 8.76
C SER A 26 3.69 -6.67 8.05
N PHE A 27 3.60 -7.58 7.09
CA PHE A 27 2.39 -7.80 6.27
C PHE A 27 1.89 -9.24 6.23
N ALA A 28 2.74 -10.23 6.53
CA ALA A 28 2.38 -11.63 6.51
C ALA A 28 1.61 -12.02 7.77
N LYS A 29 0.28 -12.02 7.65
CA LYS A 29 -0.62 -12.50 8.70
C LYS A 29 -1.61 -13.51 8.09
N PRO A 30 -1.91 -14.64 8.74
CA PRO A 30 -2.80 -15.66 8.19
C PRO A 30 -4.19 -15.15 7.77
N HIS A 31 -4.73 -14.16 8.51
CA HIS A 31 -6.04 -13.55 8.22
C HIS A 31 -6.00 -12.48 7.11
N ILE A 32 -4.81 -12.04 6.68
CA ILE A 32 -4.64 -11.09 5.58
C ILE A 32 -4.47 -11.89 4.29
N ASN A 33 -5.39 -11.71 3.33
CA ASN A 33 -5.32 -12.44 2.07
C ASN A 33 -4.07 -12.07 1.24
N GLN A 34 -3.71 -12.96 0.31
CA GLN A 34 -2.53 -12.84 -0.55
C GLN A 34 -2.49 -11.54 -1.36
N PHE A 35 -3.64 -11.00 -1.81
CA PHE A 35 -3.65 -9.79 -2.63
C PHE A 35 -3.20 -8.57 -1.82
N LYS A 36 -3.67 -8.45 -0.58
CA LYS A 36 -3.18 -7.42 0.35
C LYS A 36 -1.69 -7.58 0.65
N MET A 37 -1.24 -8.83 0.84
CA MET A 37 0.18 -9.13 1.06
C MET A 37 1.06 -8.77 -0.14
N GLN A 38 0.61 -9.03 -1.37
CA GLN A 38 1.33 -8.65 -2.60
C GLN A 38 1.51 -7.13 -2.71
N VAL A 39 0.44 -6.36 -2.44
CA VAL A 39 0.51 -4.90 -2.47
C VAL A 39 1.47 -4.38 -1.40
N ALA A 40 1.45 -4.95 -0.19
CA ALA A 40 2.35 -4.58 0.89
C ALA A 40 3.81 -4.98 0.62
N ALA A 41 4.07 -6.14 0.03
CA ALA A 41 5.42 -6.56 -0.37
C ALA A 41 6.00 -5.60 -1.43
N HIS A 42 5.22 -5.26 -2.46
CA HIS A 42 5.64 -4.30 -3.48
C HIS A 42 5.81 -2.87 -2.91
N ALA A 43 4.99 -2.47 -1.95
CA ALA A 43 5.17 -1.20 -1.24
C ALA A 43 6.48 -1.21 -0.43
N LEU A 44 6.79 -2.31 0.26
CA LEU A 44 7.99 -2.43 1.09
C LEU A 44 9.27 -2.38 0.25
N GLN A 45 9.28 -2.95 -0.96
CA GLN A 45 10.37 -2.78 -1.94
C GLN A 45 10.64 -1.30 -2.28
N GLN A 46 9.63 -0.44 -2.15
CA GLN A 46 9.69 0.99 -2.40
C GLN A 46 9.95 1.79 -1.12
N GLY A 47 10.25 1.13 0.01
CA GLY A 47 10.41 1.78 1.32
C GLY A 47 9.10 2.24 1.97
N ILE A 48 7.95 1.76 1.48
CA ILE A 48 6.62 2.16 1.95
C ILE A 48 6.05 1.08 2.86
N ASN A 49 5.78 1.42 4.12
CA ASN A 49 5.16 0.51 5.08
C ASN A 49 3.62 0.63 5.05
N LEU A 50 2.94 -0.41 4.57
CA LEU A 50 1.47 -0.48 4.55
C LEU A 50 0.85 -1.24 5.73
N ALA A 51 1.64 -1.73 6.69
CA ALA A 51 1.14 -2.49 7.85
C ALA A 51 -0.03 -1.80 8.60
N PRO A 52 -0.05 -0.46 8.79
CA PRO A 52 -1.17 0.21 9.48
C PRO A 52 -2.52 0.13 8.75
N TYR A 53 -2.50 -0.13 7.44
CA TYR A 53 -3.69 -0.07 6.57
C TYR A 53 -4.28 -1.45 6.24
N LEU A 54 -3.50 -2.52 6.41
CA LEU A 54 -3.87 -3.89 5.99
C LEU A 54 -5.21 -4.38 6.53
N GLU A 55 -5.55 -4.02 7.77
CA GLU A 55 -6.78 -4.45 8.44
C GLU A 55 -8.02 -3.73 7.91
N ASN A 56 -7.87 -2.48 7.47
CA ASN A 56 -9.01 -1.58 7.24
C ASN A 56 -9.33 -1.34 5.76
N PHE A 57 -8.40 -1.68 4.87
CA PHE A 57 -8.48 -1.39 3.44
C PHE A 57 -8.30 -2.66 2.62
N ASP A 58 -9.04 -2.78 1.52
CA ASP A 58 -8.86 -3.84 0.54
C ASP A 58 -7.57 -3.65 -0.30
N PHE A 59 -7.26 -4.59 -1.20
CA PHE A 59 -6.02 -4.52 -1.96
C PHE A 59 -5.99 -3.38 -3.01
N ILE A 60 -7.15 -2.94 -3.52
CA ILE A 60 -7.26 -1.84 -4.48
C ILE A 60 -7.05 -0.52 -3.73
N GLU A 61 -7.69 -0.36 -2.58
CA GLU A 61 -7.53 0.79 -1.69
C GLU A 61 -6.10 0.90 -1.17
N LEU A 62 -5.47 -0.20 -0.75
CA LEU A 62 -4.05 -0.24 -0.37
C LEU A 62 -3.13 0.24 -1.49
N ASN A 63 -3.47 -0.06 -2.75
CA ASN A 63 -2.69 0.41 -3.89
C ASN A 63 -2.83 1.93 -4.10
N GLU A 64 -4.02 2.50 -3.85
CA GLU A 64 -4.22 3.96 -3.84
C GLU A 64 -3.43 4.63 -2.71
N ILE A 65 -3.40 4.04 -1.50
CA ILE A 65 -2.60 4.51 -0.36
C ILE A 65 -1.10 4.47 -0.72
N ARG A 66 -0.62 3.36 -1.29
CA ARG A 66 0.78 3.22 -1.75
C ARG A 66 1.16 4.33 -2.73
N LEU A 67 0.30 4.60 -3.72
CA LEU A 67 0.54 5.63 -4.72
C LEU A 67 0.51 7.04 -4.13
N ALA A 68 -0.33 7.30 -3.13
CA ALA A 68 -0.36 8.55 -2.40
C ALA A 68 0.93 8.78 -1.60
N ILE A 69 1.41 7.78 -0.85
CA ILE A 69 2.66 7.86 -0.08
C ILE A 69 3.84 8.09 -1.03
N LYS A 70 3.91 7.33 -2.13
CA LYS A 70 4.96 7.48 -3.15
C LYS A 70 5.00 8.89 -3.76
N SER A 71 3.85 9.57 -3.79
CA SER A 71 3.71 10.92 -4.34
C SER A 71 3.79 12.02 -3.27
N ASN A 72 4.18 11.69 -2.02
CA ASN A 72 4.27 12.61 -0.90
C ASN A 72 2.97 13.40 -0.63
N LEU A 73 1.81 12.75 -0.80
CA LEU A 73 0.50 13.35 -0.55
C LEU A 73 0.05 13.13 0.89
N ASN A 74 -0.84 14.00 1.39
CA ASN A 74 -1.46 13.82 2.69
C ASN A 74 -2.34 12.55 2.70
N ILE A 75 -1.92 11.55 3.48
CA ILE A 75 -2.57 10.25 3.54
C ILE A 75 -3.90 10.31 4.29
N GLU A 76 -4.05 11.22 5.25
CA GLU A 76 -5.30 11.38 6.01
C GLU A 76 -6.46 11.86 5.11
N GLU A 77 -6.15 12.57 4.02
CA GLU A 77 -7.14 13.00 3.03
C GLU A 77 -7.50 11.91 2.01
N ILE A 78 -6.72 10.83 1.93
CA ILE A 78 -6.90 9.75 0.94
C ILE A 78 -7.39 8.47 1.61
N ALA A 79 -6.74 8.03 2.68
CA ALA A 79 -7.02 6.79 3.40
C ALA A 79 -8.20 6.95 4.39
N ILE A 80 -9.36 7.35 3.88
CA ILE A 80 -10.57 7.52 4.68
C ILE A 80 -11.38 6.21 4.61
N ARG A 81 -11.64 5.61 5.77
CA ARG A 81 -12.43 4.38 5.86
C ARG A 81 -13.84 4.60 5.30
N GLY A 82 -14.32 3.64 4.51
CA GLY A 82 -15.66 3.65 3.92
C GLY A 82 -15.77 4.40 2.59
N LEU A 83 -14.69 5.02 2.11
CA LEU A 83 -14.61 5.45 0.72
C LEU A 83 -14.37 4.25 -0.20
N SER A 84 -14.93 4.31 -1.40
CA SER A 84 -14.56 3.40 -2.47
C SER A 84 -13.17 3.69 -3.04
N SER A 85 -12.54 2.69 -3.66
CA SER A 85 -11.28 2.85 -4.38
C SER A 85 -11.35 3.95 -5.46
N ASP A 86 -12.49 4.12 -6.13
CA ASP A 86 -12.69 5.14 -7.17
C ASP A 86 -12.70 6.56 -6.59
N GLU A 87 -13.28 6.72 -5.40
CA GLU A 87 -13.25 7.98 -4.66
C GLU A 87 -11.83 8.31 -4.16
N MET A 88 -11.11 7.31 -3.64
CA MET A 88 -9.71 7.46 -3.24
C MET A 88 -8.82 7.84 -4.43
N HIS A 89 -9.03 7.17 -5.57
CA HIS A 89 -8.35 7.44 -6.83
C HIS A 89 -8.56 8.89 -7.29
N THR A 90 -9.81 9.33 -7.31
CA THR A 90 -10.19 10.70 -7.71
C THR A 90 -9.55 11.74 -6.81
N ARG A 91 -9.59 11.53 -5.48
CA ARG A 91 -8.94 12.41 -4.50
C ARG A 91 -7.43 12.47 -4.72
N ARG A 92 -6.76 11.32 -4.86
CA ARG A 92 -5.32 11.24 -5.11
C ARG A 92 -4.92 12.01 -6.37
N LEU A 93 -5.63 11.84 -7.48
CA LEU A 93 -5.33 12.54 -8.73
C LEU A 93 -5.51 14.06 -8.62
N LYS A 94 -6.57 14.50 -7.93
CA LYS A 94 -6.81 15.92 -7.67
C LYS A 94 -5.68 16.54 -6.86
N MET A 95 -5.29 15.90 -5.76
CA MET A 95 -4.20 16.37 -4.89
C MET A 95 -2.85 16.36 -5.61
N LEU A 96 -2.56 15.31 -6.40
CA LEU A 96 -1.34 15.22 -7.21
C LEU A 96 -1.25 16.37 -8.22
N LYS A 97 -2.38 16.75 -8.84
CA LYS A 97 -2.41 17.89 -9.77
C LYS A 97 -2.09 19.21 -9.05
N ILE A 98 -2.64 19.43 -7.85
CA ILE A 98 -2.39 20.62 -7.05
C ILE A 98 -0.91 20.70 -6.64
N SER A 99 -0.36 19.62 -6.07
CA SER A 99 1.06 19.54 -5.68
C SER A 99 2.02 19.84 -6.83
N LYS A 100 1.72 19.35 -8.04
CA LYS A 100 2.52 19.63 -9.26
C LYS A 100 2.44 21.08 -9.74
N VAL A 101 1.39 21.81 -9.38
CA VAL A 101 1.24 23.23 -9.71
C VAL A 101 2.04 24.06 -8.71
N GLU A 102 1.93 23.76 -7.42
CA GLU A 102 2.67 24.42 -6.35
C GLU A 102 4.19 24.30 -6.54
N SER A 103 4.68 23.09 -6.83
CA SER A 103 6.13 22.88 -7.06
C SER A 103 6.69 23.61 -8.27
N LYS A 104 5.86 23.94 -9.27
CA LYS A 104 6.26 24.76 -10.42
C LYS A 104 6.32 26.25 -10.10
N ILE A 105 5.43 26.73 -9.23
CA ILE A 105 5.43 28.13 -8.79
C ILE A 105 6.64 28.39 -7.90
N GLU A 106 6.99 27.46 -7.01
CA GLU A 106 8.16 27.60 -6.12
C GLU A 106 9.50 27.54 -6.88
N ALA A 107 9.55 26.89 -8.04
CA ALA A 107 10.75 26.74 -8.86
C ALA A 107 10.95 27.84 -9.91
N ALA A 108 10.04 28.82 -10.02
CA ALA A 108 10.07 29.92 -10.99
C ALA A 108 10.52 31.23 -10.35
#